data_AF-A0A4Q3C853-F1
#
_entry.id   AF-A0A4Q3C853-F1
#
_cell.length_a   1.000
_cell.length_b   1.000
_cell.length_c   1.000
_cell.angle_alpha   90.00
_cell.angle_beta   90.00
_cell.angle_gamma   90.00
#
_symmetry.space_group_name_H-M   'P 1'
#
loop_
_entity.id
_entity.type
_entity.pdbx_description
1 polymer ?
#
loop_
_entity_poly.entity_id
_entity_poly.type
_entity_poly.pdbx_seq_one_letter_code
_entity_poly.pdbx_strand_id
1 'polypeptide(L)'
;MDLIERYLGAVRWNLPAGKTDDILAELREVIESRIEDREEALGRSLDRNEISALLKEFGHPITVAGGYHDQRADLVAVERAAQ
;
A
#
# COMPACT_ATOMS: atom_id res chain seq x y z
N MET A 1 17.57 -3.93 3.18
CA MET A 1 16.12 -4.06 3.42
C MET A 1 15.43 -3.00 2.58
N ASP A 2 14.62 -3.44 1.64
CA ASP A 2 13.82 -2.60 0.75
C ASP A 2 12.78 -1.79 1.54
N LEU A 3 12.40 -0.59 1.04
CA LEU A 3 11.46 0.31 1.74
C LEU A 3 10.04 -0.25 1.77
N ILE A 4 9.63 -0.96 0.72
CA ILE A 4 8.31 -1.58 0.62
C ILE A 4 8.23 -2.71 1.64
N GLU A 5 9.26 -3.56 1.71
CA GLU A 5 9.33 -4.64 2.72
C GLU A 5 9.24 -4.10 4.16
N ARG A 6 9.92 -2.99 4.45
CA ARG A 6 9.86 -2.36 5.77
C ARG A 6 8.45 -1.84 6.07
N TYR A 7 7.79 -1.26 5.08
CA TYR A 7 6.43 -0.74 5.21
C TYR A 7 5.42 -1.87 5.44
N LEU A 8 5.44 -2.91 4.59
CA LEU A 8 4.57 -4.09 4.71
C LEU A 8 4.81 -4.83 6.03
N GLY A 9 6.07 -4.94 6.47
CA GLY A 9 6.40 -5.47 7.79
C GLY A 9 5.75 -4.67 8.92
N ALA A 10 5.76 -3.34 8.86
CA ALA A 10 5.08 -2.49 9.83
C ALA A 10 3.56 -2.63 9.79
N VAL A 11 2.95 -2.79 8.60
CA VAL A 11 1.50 -3.05 8.47
C VAL A 11 1.16 -4.42 9.08
N ARG A 12 1.94 -5.47 8.78
CA ARG A 12 1.77 -6.83 9.29
C ARG A 12 1.57 -6.88 10.80
N TRP A 13 2.41 -6.15 11.54
CA TRP A 13 2.36 -6.11 13.01
C TRP A 13 1.03 -5.61 13.58
N ASN A 14 0.20 -4.96 12.76
CA ASN A 14 -1.07 -4.34 13.16
C ASN A 14 -2.31 -5.04 12.57
N LEU A 15 -2.13 -6.12 11.80
CA LEU A 15 -3.21 -6.87 11.17
C LEU A 15 -3.74 -8.01 12.07
N PRO A 16 -5.04 -8.37 11.94
CA PRO A 16 -5.58 -9.52 12.62
C PRO A 16 -5.01 -10.82 12.02
N ALA A 17 -4.90 -11.86 12.85
CA ALA A 17 -4.43 -13.17 12.41
C ALA A 17 -5.42 -13.82 11.43
N GLY A 18 -4.90 -14.60 10.49
CA GLY A 18 -5.70 -15.46 9.59
C GLY A 18 -6.00 -14.90 8.20
N LYS A 19 -5.78 -13.61 7.96
CA LYS A 19 -5.83 -12.99 6.60
C LYS A 19 -4.63 -12.11 6.28
N THR A 20 -3.63 -12.13 7.15
CA THR A 20 -2.49 -11.22 7.10
C THR A 20 -1.73 -11.33 5.78
N ASP A 21 -1.48 -12.55 5.30
CA ASP A 21 -0.70 -12.77 4.09
C ASP A 21 -1.46 -12.30 2.84
N ASP A 22 -2.77 -12.57 2.76
CA ASP A 22 -3.64 -12.10 1.67
C ASP A 22 -3.69 -10.56 1.61
N ILE A 23 -3.91 -9.91 2.76
CA ILE A 23 -3.97 -8.44 2.86
C ILE A 23 -2.64 -7.81 2.45
N LEU A 24 -1.51 -8.41 2.84
CA LEU A 24 -0.19 -7.89 2.49
C LEU A 24 0.16 -8.12 1.02
N ALA A 25 -0.30 -9.23 0.43
CA ALA A 25 -0.15 -9.49 -1.00
C ALA A 25 -0.94 -8.45 -1.81
N GLU A 26 -2.19 -8.20 -1.46
CA GLU A 26 -3.03 -7.16 -2.08
C GLU A 26 -2.39 -5.77 -1.94
N LEU A 27 -1.97 -5.39 -0.72
CA LEU A 27 -1.34 -4.09 -0.50
C LEU A 27 -0.03 -3.93 -1.27
N ARG A 28 0.76 -5.01 -1.40
CA ARG A 28 1.97 -5.01 -2.22
C ARG A 28 1.64 -4.74 -3.68
N GLU A 29 0.67 -5.45 -4.24
CA GLU A 29 0.25 -5.30 -5.64
C GLU A 29 -0.18 -3.85 -5.92
N VAL A 30 -0.94 -3.23 -5.02
CA VAL A 30 -1.35 -1.81 -5.17
C VAL A 30 -0.15 -0.86 -5.11
N ILE A 31 0.84 -1.12 -4.24
CA ILE A 31 2.06 -0.30 -4.16
C ILE A 31 2.89 -0.44 -5.44
N GLU A 32 3.08 -1.67 -5.93
CA GLU A 32 3.86 -1.98 -7.13
C GLU A 32 3.21 -1.34 -8.37
N SER A 33 1.90 -1.47 -8.54
CA SER A 33 1.16 -0.81 -9.63
C SER A 33 1.31 0.71 -9.60
N ARG A 34 1.24 1.37 -8.43
CA ARG A 34 1.48 2.83 -8.35
C ARG A 34 2.91 3.24 -8.65
N ILE A 35 3.88 2.37 -8.40
CA ILE A 35 5.28 2.60 -8.78
C ILE A 35 5.38 2.53 -10.30
N GLU A 36 4.88 1.45 -10.91
CA GLU A 36 4.88 1.25 -12.36
C GLU A 36 4.26 2.44 -13.11
N ASP A 37 3.07 2.89 -12.69
CA ASP A 37 2.39 4.05 -13.29
C ASP A 37 3.26 5.33 -13.26
N ARG A 38 3.98 5.56 -12.16
CA ARG A 38 4.86 6.74 -12.03
C ARG A 38 6.14 6.59 -12.84
N GLU A 39 6.71 5.40 -12.87
CA GLU A 39 7.91 5.11 -13.65
C GLU A 39 7.63 5.25 -15.14
N GLU A 40 6.47 4.78 -15.61
CA GLU A 40 5.99 4.98 -16.98
C GLU A 40 5.82 6.47 -17.30
N ALA A 41 5.16 7.22 -16.42
CA ALA A 41 4.94 8.66 -16.60
C ALA A 41 6.25 9.48 -16.61
N LEU A 42 7.27 9.05 -15.86
CA LEU A 42 8.58 9.70 -15.79
C LEU A 42 9.57 9.20 -16.87
N GLY A 43 9.29 8.04 -17.47
CA GLY A 43 10.20 7.34 -18.39
C GLY A 43 11.49 6.84 -17.72
N ARG A 44 11.48 6.64 -16.39
CA ARG A 44 12.62 6.16 -15.59
C ARG A 44 12.15 5.56 -14.27
N SER A 45 13.00 4.74 -13.65
CA SER A 45 12.71 4.22 -12.31
C SER A 45 12.63 5.31 -11.25
N LEU A 46 11.84 5.06 -10.21
CA LEU A 46 11.77 5.90 -9.02
C LEU A 46 13.03 5.74 -8.17
N ASP A 47 13.50 6.86 -7.65
CA ASP A 47 14.55 6.83 -6.64
C ASP A 47 13.99 6.50 -5.25
N ARG A 48 14.89 6.28 -4.29
CA ARG A 48 14.55 5.94 -2.91
C ARG A 48 13.67 6.98 -2.22
N ASN A 49 13.88 8.27 -2.51
CA ASN A 49 13.10 9.36 -1.91
C ASN A 49 11.69 9.41 -2.51
N GLU A 50 11.57 9.17 -3.81
CA GLU A 50 10.29 9.09 -4.53
C GLU A 50 9.46 7.89 -4.03
N ILE A 51 10.08 6.71 -3.85
CA ILE A 51 9.43 5.56 -3.21
C ILE A 51 9.01 5.90 -1.77
N SER A 52 9.88 6.59 -1.01
CA SER A 52 9.53 7.01 0.35
C SER A 52 8.35 7.98 0.39
N ALA A 53 8.26 8.89 -0.59
CA ALA A 53 7.14 9.82 -0.71
C ALA A 53 5.85 9.07 -1.07
N LEU A 54 5.90 8.17 -2.05
CA LEU A 54 4.77 7.32 -2.43
C LEU A 54 4.24 6.52 -1.23
N LEU A 55 5.11 5.87 -0.45
CA LEU A 55 4.68 5.12 0.74
C LEU A 55 4.03 6.01 1.81
N LYS A 56 4.41 7.29 1.90
CA LYS A 56 3.75 8.25 2.82
C LYS A 56 2.35 8.63 2.35
N GLU A 57 2.07 8.57 1.04
CA GLU A 57 0.72 8.82 0.50
C GLU A 57 -0.27 7.71 0.85
N PHE A 58 0.19 6.47 1.02
CA PHE A 58 -0.62 5.39 1.60
C PHE A 58 -0.95 5.64 3.07
N GLY A 59 -0.15 6.44 3.76
CA GLY A 59 -0.35 6.80 5.16
C GLY A 59 0.42 5.90 6.12
N HIS A 60 0.22 6.16 7.43
CA HIS A 60 0.93 5.44 8.48
C HIS A 60 0.50 3.96 8.51
N PRO A 61 1.43 2.99 8.70
CA PRO A 61 1.10 1.56 8.70
C PRO A 61 -0.05 1.14 9.62
N ILE A 62 -0.18 1.79 10.79
CA ILE A 62 -1.28 1.55 11.74
C ILE A 62 -2.62 1.98 11.15
N THR A 63 -2.68 3.12 10.48
CA THR A 63 -3.90 3.63 9.84
C THR A 63 -4.32 2.72 8.68
N VAL A 64 -3.37 2.28 7.87
CA VAL A 64 -3.63 1.34 6.77
C VAL A 64 -4.13 0.00 7.30
N ALA A 65 -3.46 -0.58 8.31
CA ALA A 65 -3.95 -1.79 8.96
C ALA A 65 -5.36 -1.61 9.54
N GLY A 66 -5.64 -0.44 10.14
CA GLY A 66 -6.96 -0.02 10.63
C GLY A 66 -8.07 -0.13 9.58
N GLY A 67 -7.79 0.26 8.33
CA GLY A 67 -8.75 0.17 7.23
C GLY A 67 -9.21 -1.26 6.95
N TYR A 68 -8.32 -2.24 7.04
CA TYR A 68 -8.65 -3.66 6.84
C TYR A 68 -9.45 -4.27 8.01
N HIS A 69 -9.41 -3.66 9.20
CA HIS A 69 -10.30 -4.05 10.30
C HIS A 69 -11.76 -3.65 10.02
N ASP A 70 -11.96 -2.50 9.36
CA ASP A 70 -13.27 -1.93 9.07
C ASP A 70 -13.88 -2.44 7.75
N GLN A 71 -13.04 -2.98 6.85
CA GLN A 71 -13.43 -3.54 5.55
C GLN A 71 -14.28 -4.83 5.62
N ARG A 72 -14.80 -5.19 6.81
CA ARG A 72 -16.01 -6.02 6.94
C ARG A 72 -17.31 -5.26 6.58
N ALA A 73 -17.24 -3.96 6.27
CA ALA A 73 -18.38 -3.17 5.82
C ALA A 73 -18.52 -3.08 4.29
N ASP A 74 -17.62 -2.46 3.51
CA ASP A 74 -17.91 -2.22 2.08
C ASP A 74 -16.65 -2.15 1.19
N LEU A 75 -16.31 -3.26 0.54
CA LEU A 75 -15.45 -3.28 -0.65
C LEU A 75 -16.26 -2.70 -1.82
N VAL A 76 -16.01 -1.44 -2.20
CA VAL A 76 -16.25 -0.81 -3.55
C VAL A 76 -16.02 0.74 -3.55
N ALA A 77 -15.68 1.40 -2.43
CA ALA A 77 -15.73 2.87 -2.38
C ALA A 77 -14.47 3.67 -2.80
N VAL A 78 -13.31 3.06 -3.10
CA VAL A 78 -12.09 3.84 -3.41
C VAL A 78 -11.89 4.10 -4.91
N GLU A 79 -12.58 3.37 -5.79
CA GLU A 79 -12.42 3.49 -7.26
C GLU A 79 -13.25 4.61 -7.91
N ARG A 80 -14.02 5.40 -7.16
CA ARG A 80 -14.95 6.42 -7.73
C ARG A 80 -14.59 7.89 -7.51
N ALA A 81 -13.45 8.21 -6.89
CA ALA A 81 -13.07 9.61 -6.65
C ALA A 81 -12.13 10.21 -7.72
N ALA A 82 -11.83 9.49 -8.80
CA ALA A 82 -10.90 9.93 -9.85
C ALA A 82 -11.49 9.94 -11.28
N GLN A 83 -12.82 9.95 -11.43
CA GLN A 83 -13.51 10.25 -12.69
C GLN A 83 -14.20 11.62 -12.63
#